data_AF-A0A972V3I4-F1
#
_entry.id   AF-A0A972V3I4-F1
#
_cell.length_a   1.000
_cell.length_b   1.000
_cell.length_c   1.000
_cell.angle_alpha   90.00
_cell.angle_beta   90.00
_cell.angle_gamma   90.00
#
_symmetry.space_group_name_H-M   'P 1'
#
loop_
_entity.id
_entity.type
_entity.pdbx_description
1 polymer ?
#
loop_
_entity_poly.entity_id
_entity_poly.type
_entity_poly.pdbx_seq_one_letter_code
_entity_poly.pdbx_strand_id
1 'polypeptide(L)'
;LTLLDQNKVIRPHPSFRLFSTTNTVGLGDTTGLYHGTQQINQGQMDRWNIVATLNYLPHDDEVEIVLAKAPSYDNAEGRKTIAAMVSVADLTRSGFINGDISTVMSPRTVITWAQNTEIFGDVSFGFRTTFLNKCDEIERPAVAEYYQRCFGEELKESAANIVIN
;
A
#
# COMPACT_ATOMS: atom_id res chain seq x y z
N LEU A 1 -16.97 25.47 -20.01
CA LEU A 1 -17.34 25.41 -18.57
C LEU A 1 -18.09 26.69 -18.24
N THR A 2 -19.35 26.59 -17.82
CA THR A 2 -20.18 27.77 -17.53
C THR A 2 -20.24 27.97 -16.03
N LEU A 3 -19.83 29.16 -15.57
CA LEU A 3 -19.99 29.62 -14.20
C LEU A 3 -21.26 30.49 -14.17
N LEU A 4 -22.39 29.86 -13.81
CA LEU A 4 -23.71 30.49 -13.83
C LEU A 4 -23.83 31.59 -12.77
N ASP A 5 -23.17 31.42 -11.62
CA ASP A 5 -23.04 32.40 -10.54
C ASP A 5 -22.33 33.68 -10.97
N GLN A 6 -21.44 33.59 -11.95
CA GLN A 6 -20.64 34.70 -12.49
C GLN A 6 -21.06 35.12 -13.90
N ASN A 7 -22.11 34.53 -14.48
CA ASN A 7 -22.53 34.71 -15.87
C ASN A 7 -21.36 34.59 -16.88
N LYS A 8 -20.41 33.70 -16.61
CA LYS A 8 -19.16 33.59 -17.38
C LYS A 8 -19.03 32.22 -18.04
N VAL A 9 -18.70 32.22 -19.33
CA VAL A 9 -18.34 31.00 -20.06
C VAL A 9 -16.82 30.92 -20.19
N ILE A 10 -16.23 29.91 -19.57
CA ILE A 10 -14.82 29.57 -19.71
C ILE A 10 -14.64 28.66 -20.92
N ARG A 11 -13.82 29.12 -21.88
CA ARG A 11 -13.34 28.32 -23.00
C ARG A 11 -12.04 27.63 -22.58
N PRO A 12 -12.01 26.28 -22.50
CA PRO A 12 -10.78 25.58 -22.14
C PRO A 12 -9.71 25.82 -23.21
N HIS A 13 -8.46 25.93 -22.77
CA HIS A 13 -7.29 26.04 -23.65
C HIS A 13 -7.15 24.76 -24.51
N PRO A 14 -6.62 24.82 -25.75
CA PRO A 14 -6.45 23.62 -26.60
C PRO A 14 -5.64 22.48 -25.94
N SER A 15 -4.69 22.83 -25.08
CA SER A 15 -3.88 21.88 -24.32
C SER A 15 -4.49 21.45 -22.98
N PHE A 16 -5.72 21.86 -22.65
CA PHE A 16 -6.37 21.49 -21.39
C PHE A 16 -6.55 19.96 -21.30
N ARG A 17 -6.22 19.38 -20.16
CA ARG A 17 -6.42 17.96 -19.84
C ARG A 17 -6.96 17.83 -18.42
N LEU A 18 -7.82 16.84 -18.22
CA LEU A 18 -8.35 16.49 -16.91
C LEU A 18 -7.89 15.06 -16.58
N PHE A 19 -7.29 14.90 -15.40
CA PHE A 19 -6.91 13.60 -14.85
C PHE A 19 -7.65 13.40 -13.54
N SER A 20 -8.08 12.16 -13.28
CA SER A 20 -8.69 11.77 -12.01
C SER A 20 -8.20 10.38 -11.64
N THR A 21 -8.09 10.12 -10.34
CA THR A 21 -7.74 8.83 -9.78
C THR A 21 -8.90 8.33 -8.94
N THR A 22 -9.09 7.00 -8.94
CA THR A 22 -10.11 6.33 -8.12
C THR A 22 -9.57 4.97 -7.72
N ASN A 23 -9.85 4.56 -6.47
CA ASN A 23 -9.38 3.27 -5.95
C ASN A 23 -10.29 2.12 -6.39
N THR A 24 -11.58 2.37 -6.62
CA THR A 24 -12.60 1.34 -6.87
C THR A 24 -13.17 1.38 -8.28
N VAL A 25 -12.59 2.18 -9.17
CA VAL A 25 -13.10 2.41 -10.54
C VAL A 25 -14.57 2.85 -10.55
N GLY A 26 -15.05 3.41 -9.42
CA GLY A 26 -16.45 3.84 -9.28
C GLY A 26 -17.46 2.73 -9.02
N LEU A 27 -17.04 1.51 -8.71
CA LEU A 27 -17.93 0.40 -8.32
C LEU A 27 -18.41 0.48 -6.86
N GLY A 28 -17.90 1.48 -6.12
CA GLY A 28 -18.02 1.51 -4.66
C GLY A 28 -17.06 0.52 -4.02
N ASP A 29 -17.13 0.38 -2.70
CA ASP A 29 -16.31 -0.58 -1.96
C ASP A 29 -17.18 -1.47 -1.09
N THR A 30 -17.22 -2.76 -1.41
CA THR A 30 -17.91 -3.79 -0.61
C THR A 30 -17.04 -4.35 0.51
N THR A 31 -15.73 -4.06 0.51
CA THR A 31 -14.77 -4.53 1.52
C THR A 31 -14.66 -3.60 2.72
N GLY A 32 -15.02 -2.32 2.56
CA GLY A 32 -14.95 -1.29 3.60
C GLY A 32 -13.58 -0.62 3.75
N LEU A 33 -12.55 -1.09 3.05
CA LEU A 33 -11.19 -0.53 3.06
C LEU A 33 -11.16 0.96 2.69
N TYR A 34 -12.07 1.39 1.82
CA TYR A 34 -12.25 2.75 1.33
C TYR A 34 -13.62 3.29 1.74
N HIS A 35 -13.79 3.49 3.05
CA HIS A 35 -14.93 4.22 3.60
C HIS A 35 -15.13 5.56 2.88
N GLY A 36 -16.37 5.80 2.42
CA GLY A 36 -16.74 7.01 1.70
C GLY A 36 -16.58 6.93 0.19
N THR A 37 -16.15 5.80 -0.38
CA THR A 37 -16.27 5.58 -1.83
C THR A 37 -17.74 5.44 -2.21
N GLN A 38 -18.14 6.22 -3.21
CA GLN A 38 -19.48 6.20 -3.78
C GLN A 38 -19.42 5.57 -5.17
N GLN A 39 -20.52 4.92 -5.56
CA GLN A 39 -20.65 4.46 -6.93
C GLN A 39 -20.70 5.66 -7.88
N ILE A 40 -19.93 5.58 -8.96
CA ILE A 40 -19.94 6.60 -10.02
C ILE A 40 -21.05 6.24 -11.00
N ASN A 41 -21.86 7.22 -11.39
CA ASN A 41 -22.87 7.04 -12.41
C ASN A 41 -22.24 6.59 -13.74
N GLN A 42 -22.85 5.63 -14.42
CA GLN A 42 -22.34 5.08 -15.69
C GLN A 42 -22.06 6.15 -16.74
N GLY A 43 -22.95 7.13 -16.91
CA GLY A 43 -22.75 8.23 -17.87
C GLY A 43 -21.62 9.19 -17.49
N GLN A 44 -21.17 9.18 -16.23
CA GLN A 44 -19.95 9.87 -15.82
C GLN A 44 -18.71 9.02 -16.10
N MET A 45 -18.79 7.69 -15.99
CA MET A 45 -17.72 6.78 -16.39
C MET A 45 -17.45 6.84 -17.90
N ASP A 46 -18.51 6.88 -18.72
CA ASP A 46 -18.41 6.94 -20.19
C ASP A 46 -17.76 8.25 -20.71
N ARG A 47 -17.60 9.27 -19.85
CA ARG A 47 -16.91 10.53 -20.17
C ARG A 47 -15.40 10.46 -20.02
N TRP A 48 -14.87 9.37 -19.45
CA TRP A 48 -13.43 9.13 -19.38
C TRP A 48 -12.97 8.33 -20.59
N ASN A 49 -12.37 9.03 -21.54
CA ASN A 49 -11.93 8.44 -22.80
C ASN A 49 -10.75 7.45 -22.66
N ILE A 50 -10.01 7.54 -21.55
CA ILE A 50 -8.88 6.67 -21.22
C ILE A 50 -9.03 6.27 -19.76
N VAL A 51 -9.07 4.97 -19.51
CA VAL A 51 -9.05 4.38 -18.16
C VAL A 51 -7.83 3.47 -18.10
N ALA A 52 -6.89 3.79 -17.22
CA ALA A 52 -5.73 2.97 -16.94
C ALA A 52 -5.87 2.39 -15.53
N THR A 53 -5.68 1.08 -15.41
CA THR A 53 -5.66 0.38 -14.12
C THR A 53 -4.23 0.31 -13.61
N LEU A 54 -4.05 0.61 -12.33
CA LEU A 54 -2.78 0.43 -11.64
C LEU A 54 -2.96 -0.63 -10.56
N ASN A 55 -2.55 -1.86 -10.90
CA ASN A 55 -2.51 -2.96 -9.95
C ASN A 55 -1.17 -2.97 -9.21
N TYR A 56 -1.00 -3.89 -8.26
CA TYR A 56 0.31 -4.15 -7.65
C TYR A 56 1.32 -4.52 -8.74
N LEU A 57 2.54 -4.01 -8.57
CA LEU A 57 3.62 -4.20 -9.52
C LEU A 57 4.18 -5.62 -9.39
N PRO A 58 4.85 -6.13 -10.46
CA PRO A 58 5.74 -7.27 -10.31
C PRO A 58 6.74 -7.03 -9.18
N HIS A 59 7.11 -8.11 -8.48
CA HIS A 59 8.00 -8.07 -7.32
C HIS A 59 9.29 -7.28 -7.60
N ASP A 60 9.99 -7.61 -8.69
CA ASP A 60 11.26 -6.99 -9.05
C ASP A 60 11.12 -5.48 -9.34
N ASP A 61 10.01 -5.06 -9.95
CA ASP A 61 9.74 -3.65 -10.24
C ASP A 61 9.51 -2.86 -8.93
N GLU A 62 8.80 -3.45 -7.96
CA GLU A 62 8.59 -2.82 -6.66
C GLU A 62 9.90 -2.73 -5.85
N VAL A 63 10.75 -3.78 -5.91
CA VAL A 63 12.08 -3.76 -5.30
C VAL A 63 12.92 -2.61 -5.83
N GLU A 64 12.98 -2.42 -7.16
CA GLU A 64 13.74 -1.33 -7.78
C GLU A 64 13.18 0.05 -7.41
N ILE A 65 11.85 0.19 -7.30
CA ILE A 65 11.22 1.43 -6.82
C ILE A 65 11.61 1.73 -5.37
N VAL A 66 11.60 0.73 -4.51
CA VAL A 66 11.98 0.89 -3.09
C VAL A 66 13.45 1.26 -2.99
N LEU A 67 14.35 0.59 -3.71
CA LEU A 67 15.78 0.90 -3.75
C LEU A 67 16.06 2.32 -4.25
N ALA A 68 15.34 2.77 -5.27
CA ALA A 68 15.44 4.14 -5.77
C ALA A 68 15.02 5.20 -4.72
N LYS A 69 14.24 4.81 -3.71
CA LYS A 69 13.82 5.68 -2.60
C LYS A 69 14.58 5.46 -1.30
N ALA A 70 15.30 4.35 -1.18
CA ALA A 70 16.18 4.03 -0.05
C ALA A 70 17.57 3.57 -0.57
N PRO A 71 18.38 4.50 -1.13
CA PRO A 71 19.64 4.14 -1.81
C PRO A 71 20.68 3.48 -0.91
N SER A 72 20.57 3.60 0.41
CA SER A 72 21.51 2.95 1.34
C SER A 72 21.46 1.42 1.27
N TYR A 73 20.33 0.87 0.83
CA TYR A 73 20.12 -0.56 0.61
C TYR A 73 20.64 -1.04 -0.75
N ASP A 74 21.20 -0.16 -1.61
CA ASP A 74 21.76 -0.54 -2.91
C ASP A 74 23.14 -1.23 -2.77
N ASN A 75 23.14 -2.34 -2.04
CA ASN A 75 24.26 -3.24 -1.86
C ASN A 75 23.72 -4.68 -1.77
N ALA A 76 24.61 -5.69 -1.80
CA ALA A 76 24.18 -7.09 -1.91
C ALA A 76 23.26 -7.54 -0.76
N GLU A 77 23.51 -7.12 0.47
CA GLU A 77 22.67 -7.48 1.62
C GLU A 77 21.42 -6.62 1.70
N GLY A 78 21.53 -5.32 1.44
CA GLY A 78 20.40 -4.40 1.43
C GLY A 78 19.35 -4.78 0.38
N ARG A 79 19.77 -5.20 -0.81
CA ARG A 79 18.87 -5.69 -1.86
C ARG A 79 18.10 -6.93 -1.44
N LYS A 80 18.73 -7.88 -0.72
CA LYS A 80 18.03 -9.04 -0.15
C LYS A 80 17.01 -8.62 0.90
N THR A 81 17.37 -7.67 1.77
CA THR A 81 16.46 -7.11 2.77
C THR A 81 15.23 -6.48 2.12
N ILE A 82 15.42 -5.64 1.10
CA ILE A 82 14.29 -5.02 0.37
C ILE A 82 13.42 -6.08 -0.33
N ALA A 83 14.03 -7.09 -0.98
CA ALA A 83 13.29 -8.19 -1.58
C ALA A 83 12.45 -8.97 -0.54
N ALA A 84 12.99 -9.20 0.65
CA ALA A 84 12.24 -9.79 1.76
C ALA A 84 11.10 -8.86 2.24
N MET A 85 11.32 -7.55 2.33
CA MET A 85 10.26 -6.58 2.68
C MET A 85 9.12 -6.58 1.66
N VAL A 86 9.43 -6.62 0.37
CA VAL A 86 8.42 -6.71 -0.71
C VAL A 86 7.70 -8.06 -0.65
N SER A 87 8.41 -9.16 -0.35
CA SER A 87 7.77 -10.48 -0.15
C SER A 87 6.75 -10.46 0.99
N VAL A 88 7.03 -9.78 2.10
CA VAL A 88 6.04 -9.59 3.18
C VAL A 88 4.83 -8.81 2.66
N ALA A 89 5.05 -7.74 1.88
CA ALA A 89 3.96 -6.98 1.29
C ALA A 89 3.08 -7.86 0.37
N ASP A 90 3.68 -8.71 -0.45
CA ASP A 90 2.97 -9.64 -1.33
C ASP A 90 2.13 -10.67 -0.54
N LEU A 91 2.65 -11.17 0.58
CA LEU A 91 1.89 -12.03 1.48
C LEU A 91 0.72 -11.28 2.13
N THR A 92 0.89 -10.02 2.56
CA THR A 92 -0.24 -9.23 3.11
C THR A 92 -1.34 -8.98 2.07
N ARG A 93 -0.97 -8.74 0.80
CA ARG A 93 -1.92 -8.56 -0.31
C ARG A 93 -2.67 -9.86 -0.60
N SER A 94 -1.96 -10.99 -0.58
CA SER A 94 -2.55 -12.32 -0.74
C SER A 94 -3.50 -12.66 0.41
N GLY A 95 -3.08 -12.39 1.65
CA GLY A 95 -3.90 -12.57 2.84
C GLY A 95 -5.19 -11.75 2.80
N PHE A 96 -5.11 -10.50 2.32
CA PHE A 96 -6.31 -9.68 2.12
C PHE A 96 -7.26 -10.25 1.07
N ILE A 97 -6.76 -10.72 -0.06
CA ILE A 97 -7.58 -11.37 -1.10
C ILE A 97 -8.27 -12.62 -0.56
N ASN A 98 -7.60 -13.37 0.31
CA ASN A 98 -8.13 -14.58 0.94
C ASN A 98 -9.07 -14.29 2.13
N GLY A 99 -9.09 -13.06 2.64
CA GLY A 99 -9.84 -12.67 3.84
C GLY A 99 -9.16 -13.01 5.16
N ASP A 100 -7.86 -13.30 5.16
CA ASP A 100 -7.06 -13.60 6.36
C ASP A 100 -6.77 -12.34 7.18
N ILE A 101 -6.61 -11.20 6.51
CA ILE A 101 -6.35 -9.89 7.12
C ILE A 101 -7.12 -8.78 6.41
N SER A 102 -7.35 -7.66 7.08
CA SER A 102 -8.09 -6.52 6.55
C SER A 102 -7.20 -5.35 6.11
N THR A 103 -5.91 -5.37 6.47
CA THR A 103 -4.96 -4.28 6.17
C THR A 103 -3.89 -4.74 5.19
N VAL A 104 -3.63 -3.96 4.13
CA VAL A 104 -2.64 -4.29 3.09
C VAL A 104 -1.43 -3.35 3.08
N MET A 105 -0.29 -3.84 2.59
CA MET A 105 0.90 -3.04 2.35
C MET A 105 0.95 -2.48 0.92
N SER A 106 1.05 -1.15 0.82
CA SER A 106 1.36 -0.45 -0.43
C SER A 106 2.88 -0.31 -0.63
N PRO A 107 3.37 -0.02 -1.84
CA PRO A 107 4.79 0.30 -2.05
C PRO A 107 5.28 1.44 -1.16
N ARG A 108 4.41 2.41 -0.84
CA ARG A 108 4.72 3.49 0.11
C ARG A 108 4.97 2.94 1.51
N THR A 109 4.21 1.96 1.96
CA THR A 109 4.40 1.30 3.24
C THR A 109 5.77 0.62 3.31
N VAL A 110 6.18 -0.06 2.24
CA VAL A 110 7.50 -0.71 2.14
C VAL A 110 8.63 0.32 2.18
N ILE A 111 8.51 1.44 1.45
CA ILE A 111 9.47 2.54 1.49
C ILE A 111 9.59 3.12 2.91
N THR A 112 8.46 3.40 3.57
CA THR A 112 8.46 3.92 4.95
C THR A 112 9.08 2.93 5.92
N TRP A 113 8.86 1.62 5.72
CA TRP A 113 9.47 0.59 6.55
C TRP A 113 10.99 0.59 6.37
N ALA A 114 11.50 0.57 5.14
CA ALA A 114 12.94 0.63 4.86
C ALA A 114 13.60 1.86 5.53
N GLN A 115 12.97 3.03 5.42
CA GLN A 115 13.44 4.28 6.04
C GLN A 115 13.43 4.22 7.57
N ASN A 116 12.35 3.69 8.17
CA ASN A 116 12.29 3.52 9.62
C ASN A 116 13.34 2.52 10.11
N THR A 117 13.61 1.47 9.36
CA THR A 117 14.68 0.51 9.66
C THR A 117 16.06 1.17 9.63
N GLU A 118 16.34 2.09 8.69
CA GLU A 118 17.58 2.88 8.70
C GLU A 118 17.69 3.76 9.94
N ILE A 119 16.59 4.40 10.35
CA ILE A 119 16.55 5.30 11.51
C ILE A 119 16.77 4.54 12.82
N PHE A 120 16.10 3.40 12.99
CA PHE A 120 16.12 2.64 14.23
C PHE A 120 17.24 1.60 14.29
N GLY A 121 17.81 1.20 13.16
CA GLY A 121 18.79 0.12 13.07
C GLY A 121 18.21 -1.27 13.34
N ASP A 122 16.88 -1.43 13.24
CA ASP A 122 16.17 -2.68 13.53
C ASP A 122 15.02 -2.88 12.52
N VAL A 123 15.10 -3.98 11.76
CA VAL A 123 14.12 -4.35 10.72
C VAL A 123 12.76 -4.69 11.34
N SER A 124 12.76 -5.50 12.41
CA SER A 124 11.56 -5.94 13.12
C SER A 124 10.84 -4.75 13.78
N PHE A 125 11.58 -3.87 14.44
CA PHE A 125 11.02 -2.67 15.06
C PHE A 125 10.47 -1.70 14.01
N GLY A 126 11.19 -1.52 12.90
CA GLY A 126 10.73 -0.73 11.76
C GLY A 126 9.42 -1.28 11.18
N PHE A 127 9.29 -2.60 11.07
CA PHE A 127 8.08 -3.26 10.57
C PHE A 127 6.89 -2.97 11.49
N ARG A 128 7.11 -3.15 12.80
CA ARG A 128 6.08 -2.96 13.81
C ARG A 128 5.49 -1.55 13.79
N THR A 129 6.36 -0.56 13.86
CA THR A 129 5.97 0.85 13.91
C THR A 129 5.38 1.34 12.59
N THR A 130 5.75 0.71 11.46
CA THR A 130 5.24 1.08 10.14
C THR A 130 3.91 0.43 9.80
N PHE A 131 3.72 -0.85 10.17
CA PHE A 131 2.60 -1.66 9.68
C PHE A 131 1.88 -2.44 10.78
N LEU A 132 2.57 -3.29 11.56
CA LEU A 132 1.92 -4.21 12.50
C LEU A 132 0.98 -3.51 13.50
N ASN A 133 1.36 -2.33 13.99
CA ASN A 133 0.55 -1.56 14.94
C ASN A 133 -0.77 -1.04 14.34
N LYS A 134 -0.88 -1.01 13.01
CA LYS A 134 -2.12 -0.62 12.30
C LYS A 134 -3.06 -1.80 12.07
N CYS A 135 -2.56 -3.03 12.19
CA CYS A 135 -3.35 -4.25 12.03
C CYS A 135 -4.22 -4.48 13.28
N ASP A 136 -5.39 -5.09 13.06
CA ASP A 136 -6.24 -5.59 14.13
C ASP A 136 -5.46 -6.61 14.97
N GLU A 137 -5.68 -6.60 16.28
CA GLU A 137 -4.95 -7.49 17.21
C GLU A 137 -5.16 -8.97 16.91
N ILE A 138 -6.33 -9.34 16.39
CA ILE A 138 -6.67 -10.71 16.01
C ILE A 138 -5.90 -11.15 14.75
N GLU A 139 -5.54 -10.20 13.88
CA GLU A 139 -4.80 -10.45 12.63
C GLU A 139 -3.29 -10.44 12.82
N ARG A 140 -2.77 -9.83 13.90
CA ARG A 140 -1.33 -9.72 14.17
C ARG A 140 -0.57 -11.05 14.14
N PRO A 141 -1.10 -12.19 14.64
CA PRO A 141 -0.43 -13.48 14.51
C PRO A 141 -0.20 -13.91 13.05
N ALA A 142 -1.20 -13.71 12.17
CA ALA A 142 -1.06 -14.03 10.75
C ALA A 142 -0.02 -13.11 10.08
N VAL A 143 -0.04 -11.82 10.39
CA VAL A 143 0.96 -10.86 9.90
C VAL A 143 2.37 -11.19 10.41
N ALA A 144 2.51 -11.64 11.66
CA ALA A 144 3.79 -12.09 12.21
C ALA A 144 4.30 -13.35 11.52
N GLU A 145 3.41 -14.28 11.16
CA GLU A 145 3.77 -15.46 10.36
C GLU A 145 4.29 -15.06 8.97
N TYR A 146 3.64 -14.08 8.30
CA TYR A 146 4.13 -13.56 7.01
C TYR A 146 5.53 -12.97 7.13
N TYR A 147 5.79 -12.21 8.21
CA TYR A 147 7.12 -11.70 8.51
C TYR A 147 8.13 -12.84 8.69
N GLN A 148 7.81 -13.84 9.52
CA GLN A 148 8.67 -14.98 9.80
C GLN A 148 8.99 -15.80 8.54
N ARG A 149 8.02 -16.00 7.64
CA ARG A 149 8.23 -16.72 6.38
C ARG A 149 9.25 -16.02 5.46
N CYS A 150 9.31 -14.68 5.51
CA CYS A 150 10.20 -13.90 4.66
C CYS A 150 11.58 -13.64 5.29
N PHE A 151 11.63 -13.42 6.62
CA PHE A 151 12.87 -13.06 7.33
C PHE A 151 13.50 -14.21 8.12
N GLY A 152 12.76 -15.30 8.36
CA GLY A 152 13.21 -16.40 9.21
C GLY A 152 13.31 -16.05 10.71
N GLU A 153 12.81 -14.89 11.11
CA GLU A 153 12.88 -14.36 12.47
C GLU A 153 11.48 -14.13 13.05
N GLU A 154 11.30 -14.44 14.34
CA GLU A 154 10.06 -14.13 15.05
C GLU A 154 10.06 -12.68 15.52
N LEU A 155 8.90 -12.03 15.35
CA LEU A 155 8.67 -10.74 15.98
C LEU A 155 8.57 -10.94 17.50
N LYS A 156 9.43 -10.26 18.26
CA LYS A 156 9.56 -10.39 19.73
C LYS A 156 8.26 -10.17 20.52
N GLU A 157 7.19 -9.66 19.89
CA GLU A 157 5.90 -9.37 20.54
C GLU A 157 4.71 -9.99 19.79
N SER A 158 4.97 -10.99 18.93
CA SER A 158 3.95 -11.96 18.51
C SER A 158 3.25 -12.48 19.76
N ALA A 159 1.93 -12.69 19.70
CA ALA A 159 1.04 -12.97 20.84
C ALA A 159 1.52 -14.07 21.82
N ALA A 160 2.52 -14.87 21.45
CA ALA A 160 3.29 -15.73 22.34
C ALA A 160 4.01 -15.00 23.52
N ASN A 161 4.39 -13.73 23.39
CA ASN A 161 5.15 -12.99 24.41
C ASN A 161 4.33 -11.98 25.24
N ILE A 162 3.02 -11.86 24.99
CA ILE A 162 2.13 -11.01 25.80
C ILE A 162 1.67 -11.73 27.08
N VAL A 163 1.81 -13.06 27.13
CA VAL A 163 1.59 -13.82 28.36
C VAL A 163 2.93 -13.90 29.11
N ILE A 164 2.98 -13.25 30.28
CA ILE A 164 4.08 -13.19 31.27
C ILE A 164 4.96 -11.92 31.16
N ASN A 165 4.46 -10.84 31.77
CA ASN A 165 5.10 -10.22 32.94
C ASN A 165 4.07 -9.45 33.76
#